data_AF-A0A936N1V0-F1
#
_entry.id   AF-A0A936N1V0-F1
#
_cell.length_a   1.000
_cell.length_b   1.000
_cell.length_c   1.000
_cell.angle_alpha   90.00
_cell.angle_beta   90.00
_cell.angle_gamma   90.00
#
_symmetry.space_group_name_H-M   'P 1'
#
loop_
_entity.id
_entity.type
_entity.pdbx_description
1 polymer ?
#
loop_
_entity_poly.entity_id
_entity_poly.type
_entity_poly.pdbx_seq_one_letter_code
_entity_poly.pdbx_strand_id
1 'polypeptide(L)'
;MQRTLLFLASALPAALFAQQLPQPSPPGEVEQVIGLTEVEVDYSRPSARGRKVFGDLVPFGELWRTGANACTRVELDGPVTVGGKVVAKGTYCLFTIPGASEWTFILNTDTSLWGTDGYTADKDVARVNAKPMSTTDHVETLTIGFDGVRDDKAMLELRWENTRVGIELAADATEQALANIKATMAKPDLKAGNYSRSARYCVDKGVMLPEALGWAEKAVSMDKKYWTLHTLALCQAANGKYKEAVATANESMAMAQKENDPSYVKMNKARIEEWSKK
;
A
#
# COMPACT_ATOMS: atom_id res chain seq x y z
N MET A 1 -11.13 78.84 25.65
CA MET A 1 -9.82 78.65 26.32
C MET A 1 -9.50 77.17 26.36
N GLN A 2 -8.32 76.82 25.86
CA GLN A 2 -7.54 75.56 25.89
C GLN A 2 -8.25 74.19 25.87
N ARG A 3 -8.03 73.48 24.75
CA ARG A 3 -8.26 72.03 24.58
C ARG A 3 -7.13 71.25 25.26
N THR A 4 -7.45 70.38 26.21
CA THR A 4 -6.52 69.37 26.75
C THR A 4 -6.63 68.11 25.89
N LEU A 5 -5.58 67.76 25.13
CA LEU A 5 -5.47 66.46 24.47
C LEU A 5 -4.96 65.42 25.49
N LEU A 6 -5.79 64.45 25.85
CA LEU A 6 -5.33 63.20 26.48
C LEU A 6 -4.87 62.24 25.37
N PHE A 7 -3.59 61.89 25.36
CA PHE A 7 -3.09 60.75 24.60
C PHE A 7 -3.45 59.46 25.35
N LEU A 8 -4.37 58.68 24.79
CA LEU A 8 -4.65 57.32 25.27
C LEU A 8 -3.59 56.39 24.68
N ALA A 9 -2.61 55.98 25.50
CA ALA A 9 -1.64 54.97 25.12
C ALA A 9 -2.34 53.59 25.06
N SER A 10 -2.60 53.10 23.86
CA SER A 10 -3.08 51.73 23.66
C SER A 10 -1.93 50.75 23.92
N ALA A 11 -1.97 50.07 25.07
CA ALA A 11 -1.13 48.91 25.31
C ALA A 11 -1.61 47.77 24.38
N LEU A 12 -0.81 47.42 23.37
CA LEU A 12 -1.01 46.18 22.63
C LEU A 12 -0.72 44.99 23.57
N PRO A 13 -1.64 44.01 23.70
CA PRO A 13 -1.32 42.77 24.38
C PRO A 13 -0.30 42.02 23.52
N ALA A 14 0.89 41.79 24.08
CA ALA A 14 1.84 40.86 23.50
C ALA A 14 1.19 39.48 23.46
N ALA A 15 0.90 38.98 22.26
CA ALA A 15 0.54 37.59 22.07
C ALA A 15 1.72 36.74 22.58
N LEU A 16 1.50 36.04 23.69
CA LEU A 16 2.38 34.97 24.14
C LEU A 16 2.34 33.88 23.07
N PHE A 17 3.30 33.90 22.15
CA PHE A 17 3.64 32.70 21.39
C PHE A 17 4.07 31.65 22.43
N ALA A 18 3.22 30.65 22.67
CA ALA A 18 3.65 29.44 23.35
C ALA A 18 4.92 28.96 22.65
N GLN A 19 6.01 28.85 23.40
CA GLN A 19 7.33 28.58 22.83
C GLN A 19 7.31 27.21 22.14
N GLN A 20 7.46 27.21 20.81
CA GLN A 20 7.50 25.98 20.01
C GLN A 20 8.84 25.27 20.27
N LEU A 21 8.85 24.41 21.29
CA LEU A 21 10.01 23.61 21.67
C LEU A 21 10.02 22.27 20.93
N PRO A 22 11.20 21.67 20.64
CA PRO A 22 11.29 20.31 20.12
C PRO A 22 10.56 19.31 21.02
N GLN A 23 9.63 18.55 20.46
CA GLN A 23 8.91 17.52 21.22
C GLN A 23 9.79 16.28 21.41
N PRO A 24 9.76 15.60 22.58
CA PRO A 24 10.55 14.38 22.82
C PRO A 24 10.24 13.23 21.86
N SER A 25 9.05 13.23 21.25
CA SER A 25 8.60 12.25 20.26
C SER A 25 8.05 13.00 19.06
N PRO A 26 8.92 13.43 18.12
CA PRO A 26 8.50 14.17 16.94
C PRO A 26 7.49 13.36 16.11
N PRO A 27 6.54 14.02 15.43
CA PRO A 27 5.66 13.35 14.48
C PRO A 27 6.44 12.82 13.28
N GLY A 28 5.90 11.78 12.65
CA GLY A 28 6.34 11.23 11.39
C GLY A 28 5.18 10.58 10.66
N GLU A 29 5.37 10.39 9.37
CA GLU A 29 4.33 9.96 8.43
C GLU A 29 4.96 8.98 7.43
N VAL A 30 4.17 8.03 6.95
CA VAL A 30 4.54 7.13 5.85
C VAL A 30 3.30 6.74 5.05
N GLU A 31 3.42 6.75 3.73
CA GLU A 31 2.36 6.40 2.79
C GLU A 31 2.77 5.21 1.91
N GLN A 32 1.79 4.39 1.50
CA GLN A 32 1.98 3.34 0.50
C GLN A 32 0.67 3.02 -0.22
N VAL A 33 0.72 2.94 -1.55
CA VAL A 33 -0.37 2.38 -2.36
C VAL A 33 -0.26 0.86 -2.40
N ILE A 34 -1.34 0.16 -2.02
CA ILE A 34 -1.51 -1.29 -2.09
C ILE A 34 -2.71 -1.56 -2.99
N GLY A 35 -2.54 -2.29 -4.10
CA GLY A 35 -3.61 -2.42 -5.09
C GLY A 35 -3.94 -1.07 -5.73
N LEU A 36 -5.10 -0.53 -5.37
CA LEU A 36 -5.55 0.82 -5.73
C LEU A 36 -5.89 1.64 -4.49
N THR A 37 -5.48 1.17 -3.30
CA THR A 37 -5.76 1.81 -2.01
C THR A 37 -4.50 2.43 -1.45
N GLU A 38 -4.55 3.72 -1.17
CA GLU A 38 -3.55 4.45 -0.41
C GLU A 38 -3.73 4.16 1.08
N VAL A 39 -2.62 3.83 1.74
CA VAL A 39 -2.54 3.62 3.18
C VAL A 39 -1.54 4.63 3.74
N GLU A 40 -2.03 5.55 4.57
CA GLU A 40 -1.23 6.57 5.25
C GLU A 40 -1.16 6.26 6.74
N VAL A 41 0.02 6.47 7.34
CA VAL A 41 0.24 6.24 8.76
C VAL A 41 0.92 7.45 9.41
N ASP A 42 0.16 8.18 10.22
CA ASP A 42 0.65 9.26 11.08
C ASP A 42 0.95 8.74 12.49
N TYR A 43 2.15 9.01 13.00
CA TYR A 43 2.55 8.56 14.32
C TYR A 43 3.60 9.45 14.97
N SER A 44 3.62 9.48 16.31
CA SER A 44 4.74 10.08 17.03
C SER A 44 5.85 9.04 17.25
N ARG A 45 7.11 9.47 17.11
CA ARG A 45 8.29 8.59 17.08
C ARG A 45 9.13 8.70 18.35
N PRO A 46 8.82 7.98 19.45
CA PRO A 46 9.66 7.97 20.65
C PRO A 46 11.00 7.27 20.40
N SER A 47 12.04 7.72 21.11
CA SER A 47 13.37 7.10 21.10
C SER A 47 13.62 6.25 22.35
N ALA A 48 14.39 5.17 22.21
CA ALA A 48 14.71 4.24 23.29
C ALA A 48 15.57 4.94 24.37
N ARG A 49 16.52 5.79 23.97
CA ARG A 49 17.43 6.55 24.83
C ARG A 49 18.17 5.66 25.83
N GLY A 50 18.66 4.52 25.36
CA GLY A 50 19.37 3.53 26.17
C GLY A 50 18.49 2.72 27.14
N ARG A 51 17.16 2.86 27.08
CA ARG A 51 16.21 2.05 27.86
C ARG A 51 15.84 0.80 27.08
N LYS A 52 15.56 -0.29 27.82
CA LYS A 52 14.86 -1.45 27.27
C LYS A 52 13.46 -1.02 26.88
N VAL A 53 13.05 -1.29 25.64
CA VAL A 53 11.74 -0.84 25.16
C VAL A 53 10.67 -1.84 25.57
N PHE A 54 10.73 -3.05 25.04
CA PHE A 54 9.66 -4.03 25.24
C PHE A 54 9.88 -4.87 26.51
N GLY A 55 8.83 -4.97 27.34
CA GLY A 55 8.89 -5.58 28.66
C GLY A 55 9.41 -4.64 29.76
N ASP A 56 9.62 -3.36 29.45
CA ASP A 56 9.94 -2.31 30.43
C ASP A 56 9.19 -1.01 30.08
N LEU A 57 9.72 -0.17 29.17
CA LEU A 57 9.06 1.07 28.74
C LEU A 57 7.67 0.83 28.15
N VAL A 58 7.53 -0.24 27.38
CA VAL A 58 6.26 -0.77 26.86
C VAL A 58 6.06 -2.16 27.48
N PRO A 59 5.19 -2.29 28.49
CA PRO A 59 4.96 -3.57 29.15
C PRO A 59 4.37 -4.62 28.21
N PHE A 60 4.69 -5.89 28.45
CA PHE A 60 4.04 -6.99 27.76
C PHE A 60 2.65 -7.27 28.33
N GLY A 61 1.72 -7.69 27.47
CA GLY A 61 0.35 -8.02 27.83
C GLY A 61 -0.57 -6.81 27.99
N GLU A 62 -0.02 -5.60 27.91
CA GLU A 62 -0.76 -4.36 28.06
C GLU A 62 -1.09 -3.72 26.72
N LEU A 63 -2.25 -3.08 26.65
CA LEU A 63 -2.63 -2.28 25.49
C LEU A 63 -1.68 -1.09 25.36
N TRP A 64 -1.23 -0.83 24.14
CA TRP A 64 -0.38 0.29 23.79
C TRP A 64 -0.91 0.97 22.55
N ARG A 65 -0.92 2.31 22.56
CA ARG A 65 -1.30 3.17 21.41
C ARG A 65 -0.33 3.13 20.22
N THR A 66 0.66 2.23 20.27
CA THR A 66 1.65 2.00 19.21
C THR A 66 2.37 3.28 18.76
N GLY A 67 2.80 4.08 19.73
CA GLY A 67 3.41 5.39 19.50
C GLY A 67 3.53 6.20 20.80
N ALA A 68 3.63 7.52 20.65
CA ALA A 68 3.57 8.50 21.73
C ALA A 68 2.49 9.56 21.46
N ASN A 69 2.11 10.36 22.47
CA ASN A 69 1.06 11.39 22.33
C ASN A 69 -0.28 10.81 21.83
N ALA A 70 -0.87 11.38 20.76
CA ALA A 70 -2.04 10.84 20.07
C ALA A 70 -1.84 9.39 19.60
N CYS A 71 -2.94 8.64 19.42
CA CYS A 71 -2.85 7.33 18.81
C CYS A 71 -2.21 7.43 17.41
N THR A 72 -1.50 6.37 17.02
CA THR A 72 -1.05 6.21 15.63
C THR A 72 -2.28 6.08 14.73
N ARG A 73 -2.42 6.96 13.74
CA ARG A 73 -3.53 6.93 12.78
C ARG A 73 -3.14 6.11 11.57
N VAL A 74 -4.08 5.32 11.09
CA VAL A 74 -3.99 4.59 9.83
C VAL A 74 -5.18 5.02 8.98
N GLU A 75 -4.92 5.77 7.92
CA GLU A 75 -5.93 6.20 6.97
C GLU A 75 -5.91 5.30 5.73
N LEU A 76 -7.10 4.88 5.32
CA LEU A 76 -7.34 4.05 4.15
C LEU A 76 -8.27 4.80 3.21
N ASP A 77 -7.85 5.05 1.97
CA ASP A 77 -8.71 5.69 0.96
C ASP A 77 -9.66 4.71 0.24
N GLY A 78 -9.47 3.40 0.49
CA GLY A 78 -10.21 2.26 -0.03
C GLY A 78 -10.16 1.06 0.93
N PRO A 79 -10.82 -0.06 0.61
CA PRO A 79 -10.86 -1.22 1.48
C PRO A 79 -9.55 -2.01 1.47
N VAL A 80 -9.12 -2.50 2.63
CA VAL A 80 -7.99 -3.42 2.78
C VAL A 80 -8.39 -4.63 3.63
N THR A 81 -7.75 -5.76 3.40
CA THR A 81 -7.90 -6.97 4.20
C THR A 81 -6.77 -7.04 5.22
N VAL A 82 -7.13 -7.20 6.49
CA VAL A 82 -6.23 -7.30 7.64
C VAL A 82 -6.53 -8.59 8.39
N GLY A 83 -5.60 -9.56 8.33
CA GLY A 83 -5.76 -10.89 8.92
C GLY A 83 -7.07 -11.59 8.55
N GLY A 84 -7.43 -11.52 7.26
CA GLY A 84 -8.62 -12.16 6.70
C GLY A 84 -9.93 -11.39 6.90
N LYS A 85 -9.93 -10.22 7.56
CA LYS A 85 -11.10 -9.35 7.67
C LYS A 85 -10.97 -8.15 6.74
N VAL A 86 -12.03 -7.85 6.00
CA VAL A 86 -12.10 -6.61 5.19
C VAL A 86 -12.36 -5.43 6.13
N VAL A 87 -11.47 -4.45 6.08
CA VAL A 87 -11.56 -3.16 6.74
C VAL A 87 -11.90 -2.13 5.68
N ALA A 88 -12.99 -1.37 5.90
CA ALA A 88 -13.46 -0.40 4.94
C ALA A 88 -12.55 0.84 4.85
N LYS A 89 -12.76 1.66 3.82
CA LYS A 89 -12.23 3.03 3.75
C LYS A 89 -12.51 3.78 5.06
N GLY A 90 -11.52 4.50 5.59
CA GLY A 90 -11.66 5.33 6.79
C GLY A 90 -10.35 5.54 7.52
N THR A 91 -10.40 6.31 8.60
CA THR A 91 -9.27 6.56 9.50
C THR A 91 -9.45 5.78 10.79
N TYR A 92 -8.41 5.07 11.22
CA TYR A 92 -8.43 4.19 12.39
C TYR A 92 -7.27 4.51 13.32
N CYS A 93 -7.43 4.30 14.63
CA CYS A 93 -6.28 4.20 15.53
C CYS A 93 -5.68 2.80 15.44
N LEU A 94 -4.35 2.74 15.36
CA LEU A 94 -3.58 1.52 15.58
C LEU A 94 -3.25 1.39 17.07
N PHE A 95 -3.69 0.27 17.64
CA PHE A 95 -3.23 -0.20 18.94
C PHE A 95 -2.50 -1.53 18.79
N THR A 96 -1.62 -1.82 19.73
CA THR A 96 -0.97 -3.12 19.85
C THR A 96 -1.01 -3.62 21.29
N ILE A 97 -0.99 -4.94 21.45
CA ILE A 97 -0.72 -5.61 22.73
C ILE A 97 0.58 -6.37 22.53
N PRO A 98 1.73 -5.81 22.95
CA PRO A 98 3.02 -6.49 22.81
C PRO A 98 3.10 -7.72 23.69
N GLY A 99 3.72 -8.78 23.18
CA GLY A 99 4.07 -9.96 23.95
C GLY A 99 5.44 -10.50 23.53
N ALA A 100 6.00 -11.41 24.35
CA ALA A 100 7.33 -11.95 24.10
C ALA A 100 7.38 -12.85 22.84
N SER A 101 6.31 -13.59 22.56
CA SER A 101 6.22 -14.53 21.44
C SER A 101 5.17 -14.18 20.40
N GLU A 102 4.22 -13.32 20.75
CA GLU A 102 3.08 -12.93 19.91
C GLU A 102 2.63 -11.52 20.31
N TRP A 103 2.28 -10.72 19.31
CA TRP A 103 1.67 -9.41 19.47
C TRP A 103 0.27 -9.43 18.87
N THR A 104 -0.64 -8.66 19.43
CA THR A 104 -1.93 -8.38 18.79
C THR A 104 -1.91 -6.98 18.22
N PHE A 105 -2.22 -6.82 16.94
CA PHE A 105 -2.47 -5.55 16.26
C PHE A 105 -3.98 -5.32 16.21
N ILE A 106 -4.39 -4.08 16.41
CA ILE A 106 -5.80 -3.69 16.53
C ILE A 106 -6.02 -2.41 15.74
N LEU A 107 -7.00 -2.42 14.84
CA LEU A 107 -7.52 -1.20 14.22
C LEU A 107 -8.85 -0.86 14.89
N ASN A 108 -8.95 0.36 15.43
CA ASN A 108 -10.10 0.83 16.19
C ASN A 108 -10.65 2.13 15.57
N THR A 109 -11.97 2.29 15.51
CA THR A 109 -12.61 3.46 14.87
C THR A 109 -12.53 4.75 15.70
N ASP A 110 -12.15 4.69 16.99
CA ASP A 110 -12.06 5.89 17.83
C ASP A 110 -10.73 6.61 17.64
N THR A 111 -10.70 7.57 16.72
CA THR A 111 -9.48 8.33 16.39
C THR A 111 -9.14 9.45 17.37
N SER A 112 -9.94 9.67 18.42
CA SER A 112 -9.79 10.80 19.34
C SER A 112 -8.81 10.55 20.49
N LEU A 113 -8.30 9.33 20.61
CA LEU A 113 -7.56 8.87 21.79
C LEU A 113 -6.11 9.40 21.83
N TRP A 114 -5.72 9.93 22.99
CA TRP A 114 -4.36 10.43 23.32
C TRP A 114 -3.51 9.42 24.11
N GLY A 115 -3.95 8.16 24.12
CA GLY A 115 -3.60 7.17 25.13
C GLY A 115 -4.35 5.88 24.88
N THR A 116 -4.44 5.05 25.91
CA THR A 116 -5.33 3.88 25.96
C THR A 116 -6.59 4.13 26.78
N ASP A 117 -6.65 5.24 27.51
CA ASP A 117 -7.83 5.65 28.27
C ASP A 117 -9.02 5.89 27.33
N GLY A 118 -10.16 5.27 27.64
CA GLY A 118 -11.36 5.34 26.79
C GLY A 118 -11.39 4.32 25.65
N TYR A 119 -10.34 3.50 25.49
CA TYR A 119 -10.38 2.37 24.56
C TYR A 119 -11.51 1.41 24.91
N THR A 120 -12.23 0.97 23.88
CA THR A 120 -13.34 0.02 23.99
C THR A 120 -13.28 -0.98 22.82
N ALA A 121 -13.39 -2.27 23.14
CA ALA A 121 -13.16 -3.36 22.18
C ALA A 121 -14.28 -3.51 21.14
N ASP A 122 -15.48 -2.97 21.38
CA ASP A 122 -16.60 -2.95 20.42
C ASP A 122 -16.33 -2.04 19.22
N LYS A 123 -15.37 -1.12 19.35
CA LYS A 123 -14.91 -0.25 18.26
C LYS A 123 -13.76 -0.86 17.42
N ASP A 124 -13.32 -2.08 17.74
CA ASP A 124 -12.30 -2.78 16.96
C ASP A 124 -12.88 -3.31 15.65
N VAL A 125 -12.29 -2.91 14.53
CA VAL A 125 -12.66 -3.42 13.20
C VAL A 125 -11.75 -4.56 12.75
N ALA A 126 -10.53 -4.63 13.28
CA ALA A 126 -9.59 -5.72 13.05
C ALA A 126 -8.79 -6.02 14.31
N ARG A 127 -8.54 -7.31 14.54
CA ARG A 127 -7.61 -7.83 15.55
C ARG A 127 -6.82 -8.97 14.92
N VAL A 128 -5.50 -8.83 14.88
CA VAL A 128 -4.60 -9.75 14.17
C VAL A 128 -3.38 -10.04 15.01
N ASN A 129 -3.04 -11.32 15.11
CA ASN A 129 -1.81 -11.72 15.77
C ASN A 129 -0.63 -11.69 14.81
N ALA A 130 0.52 -11.24 15.32
CA ALA A 130 1.77 -11.18 14.61
C ALA A 130 2.90 -11.70 15.50
N LYS A 131 3.86 -12.41 14.89
CA LYS A 131 5.04 -12.90 15.62
C LYS A 131 6.15 -11.84 15.60
N PRO A 132 6.60 -11.32 16.77
CA PRO A 132 7.76 -10.47 16.81
C PRO A 132 9.03 -11.25 16.48
N MET A 133 9.99 -10.56 15.88
CA MET A 133 11.29 -11.08 15.52
C MET A 133 12.39 -10.20 16.10
N SER A 134 13.47 -10.83 16.56
CA SER A 134 14.66 -10.10 16.98
C SER A 134 15.45 -9.65 15.75
N THR A 135 15.94 -8.41 15.77
CA THR A 135 16.84 -7.85 14.76
C THR A 135 18.25 -7.69 15.32
N THR A 136 19.27 -7.80 14.48
CA THR A 136 20.67 -7.52 14.85
C THR A 136 20.91 -6.03 15.01
N ASP A 137 20.30 -5.24 14.12
CA ASP A 137 20.47 -3.80 14.11
C ASP A 137 19.55 -3.15 15.13
N HIS A 138 20.13 -2.28 15.96
CA HIS A 138 19.41 -1.49 16.95
C HIS A 138 18.73 -0.29 16.28
N VAL A 139 17.41 -0.22 16.39
CA VAL A 139 16.60 0.91 15.91
C VAL A 139 16.31 1.84 17.07
N GLU A 140 17.00 2.99 17.11
CA GLU A 140 16.89 3.92 18.24
C GLU A 140 15.51 4.56 18.39
N THR A 141 14.87 4.89 17.27
CA THR A 141 13.60 5.62 17.24
C THR A 141 12.53 4.76 16.60
N LEU A 142 11.36 4.66 17.24
CA LEU A 142 10.21 3.93 16.71
C LEU A 142 9.99 4.29 15.25
N THR A 143 9.97 3.27 14.41
CA THR A 143 9.81 3.42 12.97
C THR A 143 8.72 2.48 12.50
N ILE A 144 7.69 3.05 11.90
CA ILE A 144 6.66 2.33 11.17
C ILE A 144 6.91 2.56 9.68
N GLY A 145 6.77 1.51 8.88
CA GLY A 145 6.94 1.57 7.44
C GLY A 145 6.35 0.37 6.73
N PHE A 146 6.47 0.36 5.40
CA PHE A 146 6.01 -0.74 4.57
C PHE A 146 7.19 -1.55 4.03
N ASP A 147 7.03 -2.87 4.03
CA ASP A 147 8.02 -3.81 3.49
C ASP A 147 7.34 -4.84 2.58
N GLY A 148 8.11 -5.47 1.69
CA GLY A 148 7.62 -6.53 0.82
C GLY A 148 6.46 -6.11 -0.09
N VAL A 149 6.44 -4.85 -0.53
CA VAL A 149 5.38 -4.27 -1.38
C VAL A 149 5.23 -5.06 -2.68
N ARG A 150 4.01 -5.45 -2.98
CA ARG A 150 3.56 -6.12 -4.21
C ARG A 150 2.32 -5.41 -4.75
N ASP A 151 1.88 -5.82 -5.93
CA ASP A 151 0.74 -5.23 -6.61
C ASP A 151 -0.52 -5.13 -5.75
N ASP A 152 -0.80 -6.13 -4.89
CA ASP A 152 -2.04 -6.22 -4.11
C ASP A 152 -1.81 -6.40 -2.60
N LYS A 153 -0.57 -6.30 -2.11
CA LYS A 153 -0.27 -6.44 -0.68
C LYS A 153 1.07 -5.84 -0.26
N ALA A 154 1.16 -5.47 1.00
CA ALA A 154 2.40 -5.05 1.66
C ALA A 154 2.38 -5.43 3.14
N MET A 155 3.54 -5.48 3.77
CA MET A 155 3.65 -5.63 5.23
C MET A 155 3.69 -4.25 5.87
N LEU A 156 2.72 -3.92 6.73
CA LEU A 156 2.82 -2.80 7.66
C LEU A 156 3.68 -3.24 8.84
N GLU A 157 4.81 -2.58 9.05
CA GLU A 157 5.87 -3.06 9.90
C GLU A 157 6.32 -2.02 10.92
N LEU A 158 6.49 -2.47 12.16
CA LEU A 158 7.03 -1.70 13.28
C LEU A 158 8.43 -2.21 13.64
N ARG A 159 9.38 -1.28 13.77
CA ARG A 159 10.73 -1.51 14.28
C ARG A 159 11.05 -0.57 15.44
N TRP A 160 11.56 -1.12 16.54
CA TRP A 160 12.12 -0.35 17.65
C TRP A 160 13.04 -1.23 18.50
N GLU A 161 14.17 -0.69 18.96
CA GLU A 161 15.25 -1.46 19.59
C GLU A 161 15.69 -2.59 18.66
N ASN A 162 15.78 -3.82 19.17
CA ASN A 162 16.08 -5.03 18.43
C ASN A 162 14.82 -5.84 18.09
N THR A 163 13.65 -5.18 17.97
CA THR A 163 12.37 -5.85 17.67
C THR A 163 11.80 -5.37 16.35
N ARG A 164 11.38 -6.34 15.51
CA ARG A 164 10.60 -6.15 14.28
C ARG A 164 9.32 -6.97 14.36
N VAL A 165 8.19 -6.36 14.02
CA VAL A 165 6.90 -7.06 13.96
C VAL A 165 5.98 -6.35 12.98
N GLY A 166 5.12 -7.10 12.28
CA GLY A 166 4.23 -6.50 11.30
C GLY A 166 3.09 -7.41 10.88
N ILE A 167 2.12 -6.83 10.20
CA ILE A 167 0.94 -7.50 9.65
C ILE A 167 0.85 -7.28 8.15
N GLU A 168 0.32 -8.26 7.42
CA GLU A 168 0.03 -8.10 5.99
C GLU A 168 -1.24 -7.27 5.82
N LEU A 169 -1.16 -6.24 4.99
CA LEU A 169 -2.29 -5.52 4.43
C LEU A 169 -2.42 -5.96 2.98
N ALA A 170 -3.59 -6.45 2.59
CA ALA A 170 -3.88 -6.84 1.21
C ALA A 170 -5.05 -6.02 0.67
N ALA A 171 -4.94 -5.48 -0.53
CA ALA A 171 -6.02 -4.78 -1.21
C ALA A 171 -6.31 -5.53 -2.51
N ASP A 172 -7.38 -6.33 -2.51
CA ASP A 172 -7.87 -6.94 -3.75
C ASP A 172 -8.56 -5.86 -4.59
N ALA A 173 -7.75 -5.21 -5.43
CA ALA A 173 -8.23 -4.20 -6.35
C ALA A 173 -8.87 -4.79 -7.61
N THR A 174 -9.07 -6.10 -7.71
CA THR A 174 -9.53 -6.75 -8.96
C THR A 174 -10.89 -6.22 -9.38
N GLU A 175 -11.87 -6.16 -8.48
CA GLU A 175 -13.20 -5.65 -8.83
C GLU A 175 -13.14 -4.18 -9.31
N GLN A 176 -12.41 -3.32 -8.59
CA GLN A 176 -12.26 -1.91 -8.94
C GLN A 176 -11.48 -1.73 -10.25
N ALA A 177 -10.43 -2.51 -10.48
CA ALA A 177 -9.69 -2.52 -11.74
C ALA A 177 -10.58 -2.96 -12.91
N LEU A 178 -11.42 -3.99 -12.72
CA LEU A 178 -12.38 -4.43 -13.73
C LEU A 178 -13.45 -3.36 -14.01
N ALA A 179 -13.93 -2.66 -12.97
CA ALA A 179 -14.84 -1.53 -13.15
C ALA A 179 -14.17 -0.40 -13.96
N ASN A 180 -12.92 -0.05 -13.63
CA ASN A 180 -12.13 0.95 -14.34
C ASN A 180 -11.83 0.54 -15.79
N ILE A 181 -11.56 -0.74 -16.05
CA ILE A 181 -11.40 -1.30 -17.38
C ILE A 181 -12.70 -1.16 -18.16
N LYS A 182 -13.84 -1.59 -17.61
CA LYS A 182 -15.16 -1.46 -18.26
C LYS A 182 -15.48 0.00 -18.59
N ALA A 183 -15.27 0.91 -17.64
CA ALA A 183 -15.47 2.34 -17.86
C ALA A 183 -14.54 2.90 -18.95
N THR A 184 -13.30 2.41 -19.01
CA THR A 184 -12.36 2.79 -20.08
C THR A 184 -12.82 2.25 -21.43
N MET A 185 -13.22 0.98 -21.52
CA MET A 185 -13.70 0.34 -22.75
C MET A 185 -14.98 0.98 -23.31
N ALA A 186 -15.72 1.73 -22.50
CA ALA A 186 -16.90 2.49 -22.93
C ALA A 186 -16.58 3.88 -23.53
N LYS A 187 -15.34 4.37 -23.42
CA LYS A 187 -14.97 5.70 -23.94
C LYS A 187 -14.78 5.66 -25.47
N PRO A 188 -15.13 6.74 -26.20
CA PRO A 188 -14.74 6.88 -27.59
C PRO A 188 -13.21 7.04 -27.73
N ASP A 189 -12.69 6.81 -28.94
CA ASP A 189 -11.31 7.12 -29.35
C ASP A 189 -10.19 6.46 -28.50
N LEU A 190 -10.40 5.20 -28.12
CA LEU A 190 -9.38 4.43 -27.41
C LEU A 190 -8.12 4.17 -28.25
N LYS A 191 -6.96 4.30 -27.61
CA LYS A 191 -5.66 3.98 -28.22
C LYS A 191 -5.32 2.50 -28.03
N ALA A 192 -4.44 1.97 -28.88
CA ALA A 192 -3.94 0.59 -28.78
C ALA A 192 -3.42 0.25 -27.37
N GLY A 193 -2.74 1.21 -26.72
CA GLY A 193 -2.24 1.05 -25.36
C GLY A 193 -3.34 0.81 -24.31
N ASN A 194 -4.52 1.40 -24.44
CA ASN A 194 -5.65 1.18 -23.54
C ASN A 194 -6.14 -0.27 -23.61
N TYR A 195 -6.31 -0.78 -24.82
CA TYR A 195 -6.69 -2.17 -25.06
C TYR A 195 -5.62 -3.14 -24.56
N SER A 196 -4.35 -2.93 -24.92
CA SER A 196 -3.26 -3.81 -24.53
C SER A 196 -3.08 -3.88 -23.00
N ARG A 197 -3.16 -2.75 -22.28
CA ARG A 197 -3.02 -2.74 -20.82
C ARG A 197 -4.20 -3.44 -20.13
N SER A 198 -5.42 -3.24 -20.63
CA SER A 198 -6.62 -3.89 -20.10
C SER A 198 -6.58 -5.40 -20.32
N ALA A 199 -6.22 -5.84 -21.53
CA ALA A 199 -6.00 -7.24 -21.85
C ALA A 199 -4.93 -7.87 -20.96
N ARG A 200 -3.80 -7.17 -20.78
CA ARG A 200 -2.70 -7.64 -19.95
C ARG A 200 -3.11 -7.86 -18.49
N TYR A 201 -3.82 -6.90 -17.91
CA TYR A 201 -4.33 -7.02 -16.55
C TYR A 201 -5.26 -8.24 -16.40
N CYS A 202 -6.21 -8.37 -17.31
CA CYS A 202 -7.19 -9.47 -17.30
C CYS A 202 -6.53 -10.85 -17.44
N VAL A 203 -5.56 -11.00 -18.33
CA VAL A 203 -4.85 -12.28 -18.47
C VAL A 203 -3.96 -12.60 -17.27
N ASP A 204 -3.27 -11.60 -16.69
CA ASP A 204 -2.43 -11.81 -15.51
C ASP A 204 -3.25 -12.22 -14.27
N LYS A 205 -4.49 -11.71 -14.16
CA LYS A 205 -5.43 -12.05 -13.08
C LYS A 205 -6.34 -13.25 -13.40
N GLY A 206 -6.31 -13.80 -14.61
CA GLY A 206 -7.14 -14.94 -14.99
C GLY A 206 -8.64 -14.62 -15.16
N VAL A 207 -8.99 -13.35 -15.41
CA VAL A 207 -10.37 -12.85 -15.47
C VAL A 207 -10.69 -12.29 -16.85
N MET A 208 -11.96 -12.34 -17.26
CA MET A 208 -12.42 -11.81 -18.58
C MET A 208 -11.55 -12.31 -19.76
N LEU A 209 -11.13 -13.58 -19.73
CA LEU A 209 -10.15 -14.11 -20.69
C LEU A 209 -10.60 -13.98 -22.17
N PRO A 210 -11.88 -14.26 -22.52
CA PRO A 210 -12.35 -14.06 -23.89
C PRO A 210 -12.30 -12.58 -24.33
N GLU A 211 -12.71 -11.66 -23.46
CA GLU A 211 -12.68 -10.22 -23.74
C GLU A 211 -11.24 -9.71 -23.83
N ALA A 212 -10.35 -10.17 -22.95
CA ALA A 212 -8.94 -9.84 -22.96
C ALA A 212 -8.28 -10.23 -24.28
N LEU A 213 -8.63 -11.40 -24.82
CA LEU A 213 -8.17 -11.82 -26.14
C LEU A 213 -8.64 -10.85 -27.24
N GLY A 214 -9.94 -10.53 -27.27
CA GLY A 214 -10.48 -9.57 -28.25
C GLY A 214 -9.83 -8.19 -28.14
N TRP A 215 -9.56 -7.70 -26.93
CA TRP A 215 -8.84 -6.43 -26.73
C TRP A 215 -7.39 -6.51 -27.18
N ALA A 216 -6.68 -7.61 -26.91
CA ALA A 216 -5.31 -7.78 -27.37
C ALA A 216 -5.21 -7.84 -28.91
N GLU A 217 -6.14 -8.55 -29.56
CA GLU A 217 -6.26 -8.58 -31.02
C GLU A 217 -6.52 -7.17 -31.57
N LYS A 218 -7.44 -6.42 -30.94
CA LYS A 218 -7.71 -5.04 -31.30
C LYS A 218 -6.47 -4.16 -31.15
N ALA A 219 -5.74 -4.27 -30.05
CA ALA A 219 -4.51 -3.50 -29.82
C ALA A 219 -3.47 -3.74 -30.92
N VAL A 220 -3.19 -5.01 -31.27
CA VAL A 220 -2.26 -5.38 -32.33
C VAL A 220 -2.73 -4.89 -33.70
N SER A 221 -4.04 -4.93 -33.98
CA SER A 221 -4.59 -4.42 -35.24
C SER A 221 -4.43 -2.91 -35.41
N MET A 222 -4.40 -2.16 -34.29
CA MET A 222 -4.28 -0.70 -34.28
C MET A 222 -2.82 -0.25 -34.32
N ASP A 223 -1.97 -0.86 -33.51
CA ASP A 223 -0.54 -0.59 -33.47
C ASP A 223 0.24 -1.86 -33.10
N LYS A 224 0.76 -2.52 -34.14
CA LYS A 224 1.53 -3.75 -33.99
C LYS A 224 2.93 -3.42 -33.47
N LYS A 225 3.23 -3.88 -32.26
CA LYS A 225 4.51 -3.75 -31.58
C LYS A 225 4.87 -5.07 -30.91
N TYR A 226 6.15 -5.28 -30.61
CA TYR A 226 6.56 -6.55 -29.97
C TYR A 226 5.89 -6.76 -28.61
N TRP A 227 5.66 -5.71 -27.82
CA TRP A 227 4.98 -5.81 -26.52
C TRP A 227 3.46 -6.04 -26.63
N THR A 228 2.79 -5.50 -27.66
CA THR A 228 1.36 -5.78 -27.90
C THR A 228 1.16 -7.21 -28.42
N LEU A 229 2.06 -7.69 -29.28
CA LEU A 229 2.11 -9.10 -29.69
C LEU A 229 2.38 -10.04 -28.51
N HIS A 230 3.30 -9.68 -27.61
CA HIS A 230 3.56 -10.48 -26.42
C HIS A 230 2.29 -10.62 -25.54
N THR A 231 1.56 -9.52 -25.35
CA THR A 231 0.28 -9.53 -24.61
C THR A 231 -0.77 -10.39 -25.31
N LEU A 232 -0.87 -10.29 -26.65
CA LEU A 232 -1.77 -11.16 -27.43
C LEU A 232 -1.41 -12.64 -27.28
N ALA A 233 -0.14 -12.99 -27.32
CA ALA A 233 0.31 -14.36 -27.13
C ALA A 233 -0.09 -14.93 -25.76
N LEU A 234 0.07 -14.13 -24.70
CA LEU A 234 -0.42 -14.49 -23.35
C LEU A 234 -1.94 -14.74 -23.35
N CYS A 235 -2.71 -13.83 -23.95
CA CYS A 235 -4.18 -13.96 -24.02
C CYS A 235 -4.61 -15.19 -24.84
N GLN A 236 -3.93 -15.48 -25.95
CA GLN A 236 -4.17 -16.69 -26.75
C GLN A 236 -3.94 -17.96 -25.92
N ALA A 237 -2.80 -18.05 -25.24
CA ALA A 237 -2.48 -19.21 -24.40
C ALA A 237 -3.48 -19.39 -23.25
N ALA A 238 -3.89 -18.30 -22.58
CA ALA A 238 -4.88 -18.35 -21.51
C ALA A 238 -6.28 -18.79 -22.00
N ASN A 239 -6.58 -18.60 -23.29
CA ASN A 239 -7.78 -19.11 -23.94
C ASN A 239 -7.56 -20.49 -24.62
N GLY A 240 -6.48 -21.21 -24.28
CA GLY A 240 -6.18 -22.54 -24.81
C GLY A 240 -5.68 -22.58 -26.25
N LYS A 241 -5.44 -21.42 -26.87
CA LYS A 241 -4.95 -21.29 -28.26
C LYS A 241 -3.43 -21.36 -28.32
N TYR A 242 -2.84 -22.47 -27.87
CA TYR A 242 -1.39 -22.59 -27.67
C TYR A 242 -0.58 -22.51 -28.97
N LYS A 243 -1.10 -23.04 -30.08
CA LYS A 243 -0.41 -22.98 -31.39
C LYS A 243 -0.32 -21.54 -31.89
N GLU A 244 -1.41 -20.80 -31.78
CA GLU A 244 -1.47 -19.38 -32.11
C GLU A 244 -0.58 -18.57 -31.17
N ALA A 245 -0.60 -18.86 -29.86
CA ALA A 245 0.25 -18.21 -28.87
C ALA A 245 1.74 -18.37 -29.19
N VAL A 246 2.17 -19.58 -29.55
CA VAL A 246 3.56 -19.85 -29.97
C VAL A 246 3.91 -19.07 -31.24
N ALA A 247 3.04 -19.03 -32.25
CA ALA A 247 3.28 -18.27 -33.47
C ALA A 247 3.42 -16.77 -33.18
N THR A 248 2.49 -16.20 -32.40
CA THR A 248 2.50 -14.78 -32.01
C THR A 248 3.71 -14.42 -31.15
N ALA A 249 4.09 -15.30 -30.21
CA ALA A 249 5.28 -15.09 -29.38
C ALA A 249 6.59 -15.13 -30.19
N ASN A 250 6.67 -15.97 -31.22
CA ASN A 250 7.80 -15.97 -32.15
C ASN A 250 7.90 -14.65 -32.94
N GLU A 251 6.76 -14.13 -33.44
CA GLU A 251 6.72 -12.81 -34.10
C GLU A 251 7.17 -11.69 -33.14
N SER A 252 6.62 -11.68 -31.91
CA SER A 252 7.01 -10.75 -30.85
C SER A 252 8.53 -10.81 -30.58
N MET A 253 9.08 -12.02 -30.41
CA MET A 253 10.50 -12.23 -30.15
C MET A 253 11.37 -11.71 -31.29
N ALA A 254 11.02 -11.99 -32.54
CA ALA A 254 11.78 -11.53 -33.71
C ALA A 254 11.78 -9.99 -33.82
N MET A 255 10.66 -9.34 -33.51
CA MET A 255 10.59 -7.88 -33.46
C MET A 255 11.44 -7.32 -32.31
N ALA A 256 11.38 -7.91 -31.11
CA ALA A 256 12.19 -7.48 -29.97
C ALA A 256 13.70 -7.63 -30.22
N GLN A 257 14.12 -8.68 -30.94
CA GLN A 257 15.51 -8.85 -31.37
C GLN A 257 15.99 -7.71 -32.27
N LYS A 258 15.17 -7.31 -33.25
CA LYS A 258 15.49 -6.20 -34.15
C LYS A 258 15.65 -4.86 -33.42
N GLU A 259 14.84 -4.66 -32.37
CA GLU A 259 14.88 -3.47 -31.52
C GLU A 259 15.90 -3.57 -30.37
N ASN A 260 16.69 -4.65 -30.30
CA ASN A 260 17.67 -4.92 -29.24
C ASN A 260 17.09 -4.91 -27.81
N ASP A 261 15.88 -5.46 -27.62
CA ASP A 261 15.26 -5.63 -26.30
C ASP A 261 15.43 -7.08 -25.79
N PRO A 262 16.50 -7.40 -25.04
CA PRO A 262 16.75 -8.77 -24.57
C PRO A 262 15.72 -9.27 -23.56
N SER A 263 15.01 -8.37 -22.86
CA SER A 263 14.00 -8.74 -21.86
C SER A 263 12.80 -9.38 -22.54
N TYR A 264 12.27 -8.80 -23.61
CA TYR A 264 11.17 -9.40 -24.36
C TYR A 264 11.59 -10.65 -25.13
N VAL A 265 12.84 -10.73 -25.58
CA VAL A 265 13.37 -11.96 -26.18
C VAL A 265 13.35 -13.11 -25.15
N LYS A 266 13.84 -12.87 -23.94
CA LYS A 266 13.84 -13.86 -22.85
C LYS A 266 12.43 -14.28 -22.47
N MET A 267 11.51 -13.32 -22.28
CA MET A 267 10.12 -13.61 -21.92
C MET A 267 9.41 -14.45 -22.98
N ASN A 268 9.49 -14.06 -24.25
CA ASN A 268 8.87 -14.83 -25.33
C ASN A 268 9.48 -16.22 -25.48
N LYS A 269 10.81 -16.36 -25.41
CA LYS A 269 11.48 -17.66 -25.48
C LYS A 269 10.99 -18.61 -24.39
N ALA A 270 10.87 -18.15 -23.16
CA ALA A 270 10.36 -18.95 -22.04
C ALA A 270 8.92 -19.41 -22.30
N ARG A 271 8.05 -18.52 -22.78
CA ARG A 271 6.65 -18.86 -23.08
C ARG A 271 6.50 -19.79 -24.27
N ILE A 272 7.28 -19.60 -25.33
CA ILE A 272 7.31 -20.51 -26.48
C ILE A 272 7.67 -21.93 -26.02
N GLU A 273 8.70 -22.07 -25.19
CA GLU A 273 9.11 -23.38 -24.67
C GLU A 273 8.02 -24.05 -23.82
N GLU A 274 7.36 -23.27 -22.97
CA GLU A 274 6.26 -23.72 -22.12
C GLU A 274 5.06 -24.20 -22.96
N TRP A 275 4.61 -23.37 -23.90
CA TRP A 275 3.38 -23.61 -24.67
C TRP A 275 3.55 -24.62 -25.80
N SER A 276 4.77 -24.81 -26.33
CA SER A 276 5.03 -25.83 -27.36
C SER A 276 4.86 -27.27 -26.86
N LYS A 277 4.76 -27.46 -25.53
CA LYS A 277 4.55 -28.76 -24.88
C LYS A 277 3.07 -29.07 -24.62
N LYS A 278 2.16 -28.15 -24.93
CA LYS A 278 0.71 -28.24 -24.72
C LYS A 278 -0.01 -28.49 -26.04
#